data_AF-A0A0C9VGP4-F1
#
_entry.id   AF-A0A0C9VGP4-F1
#
_cell.length_a   1.000
_cell.length_b   1.000
_cell.length_c   1.000
_cell.angle_alpha   90.00
_cell.angle_beta   90.00
_cell.angle_gamma   90.00
#
_symmetry.space_group_name_H-M   'P 1'
#
loop_
_entity.id
_entity.type
_entity.pdbx_description
1 polymer ?
#
loop_
_entity_poly.entity_id
_entity_poly.type
_entity_poly.pdbx_seq_one_letter_code
_entity_poly.pdbx_strand_id
1 'polypeptide(L)'
;MLLFSSYIISLLFQISVRETSAVLVNVTVDDAGVDPSTGQSIVYTPEGPWNEGKTCSFCAEKPDPASMHNETWHVAAYVPNDGQGDPTGSSNVTFSFNGTAIYAFCAIQRFTNMTFFIDDEPVNHFSQQSDIFLYNIPVFIKSSLLPGKHIFTLVNGAVDGSGNQRSTILFDYLIYSHDEVDEQPSPLPLPSPSGSDSQPRVGLGSGAIGGIAAAVIGIPLVQPFDTSTRIFLGSSAQQSPSALAKSTGNMPNNAVPLPSIQGIQLVPGQVATDARLLLIQNPYSAADTLPRDYTV
;
A
#
# COMPACT_ATOMS: atom_id res chain seq x y z
N MET A 1 33.62 0.09 56.62
CA MET A 1 32.39 0.46 55.88
C MET A 1 32.66 1.27 54.61
N LEU A 2 33.34 2.42 54.66
CA LEU A 2 33.47 3.31 53.49
C LEU A 2 34.08 2.68 52.23
N LEU A 3 35.07 1.77 52.35
CA LEU A 3 35.71 1.11 51.21
C LEU A 3 34.77 0.18 50.40
N PHE A 4 33.75 -0.40 51.03
CA PHE A 4 32.75 -1.23 50.32
C PHE A 4 31.81 -0.38 49.45
N SER A 5 31.58 0.89 49.83
CA SER A 5 30.72 1.80 49.06
C SER A 5 31.33 2.15 47.69
N SER A 6 32.64 2.40 47.64
CA SER A 6 33.35 2.73 46.40
C SER A 6 33.32 1.60 45.38
N TYR A 7 33.30 0.34 45.83
CA TYR A 7 33.29 -0.82 44.94
C TYR A 7 31.91 -1.04 44.29
N ILE A 8 30.83 -0.78 45.02
CA ILE A 8 29.47 -0.80 44.48
C ILE A 8 29.28 0.28 43.41
N ILE A 9 29.76 1.50 43.66
CA ILE A 9 29.69 2.59 42.67
C ILE A 9 30.50 2.24 41.40
N SER A 10 31.67 1.60 41.54
CA SER A 10 32.48 1.17 40.39
C SER A 10 31.86 -0.01 39.62
N LEU A 11 31.15 -0.93 40.28
CA LEU A 11 30.42 -2.01 39.58
C LEU A 11 29.20 -1.45 38.82
N LEU A 12 28.49 -0.48 39.40
CA LEU A 12 27.34 0.15 38.75
C LEU A 12 27.73 1.00 37.53
N PHE A 13 28.96 1.52 37.49
CA PHE A 13 29.50 2.21 36.30
C PHE A 13 30.00 1.25 35.20
N GLN A 14 30.00 -0.07 35.44
CA GLN A 14 30.23 -1.11 34.42
C GLN A 14 28.93 -1.75 33.92
N ILE A 15 27.78 -1.10 34.13
CA ILE A 15 26.61 -1.35 33.28
C ILE A 15 26.99 -0.91 31.87
N SER A 16 27.46 -1.86 31.06
CA SER A 16 27.82 -1.61 29.67
C SER A 16 26.61 -1.04 28.95
N VAL A 17 26.71 0.21 28.53
CA VAL A 17 25.82 0.79 27.53
C VAL A 17 26.03 -0.05 26.27
N ARG A 18 25.14 -1.02 26.05
CA ARG A 18 25.05 -1.71 24.77
C ARG A 18 24.52 -0.67 23.79
N GLU A 19 25.41 -0.15 22.95
CA GLU A 19 25.01 0.67 21.82
C GLU A 19 24.20 -0.20 20.87
N THR A 20 22.88 -0.13 21.00
CA THR A 20 21.95 -0.76 20.06
C THR A 20 21.89 0.13 18.83
N SER A 21 22.65 -0.24 17.78
CA SER A 21 22.51 0.37 16.47
C SER A 21 21.23 -0.15 15.83
N ALA A 22 20.30 0.76 15.58
CA ALA A 22 19.09 0.51 14.81
C ALA A 22 19.19 1.29 13.50
N VAL A 23 18.99 0.62 12.37
CA VAL A 23 18.98 1.24 11.04
C VAL A 23 17.54 1.34 10.58
N LEU A 24 17.07 2.55 10.28
CA LEU A 24 15.75 2.76 9.72
C LEU A 24 15.75 2.33 8.24
N VAL A 25 15.05 1.24 7.94
CA VAL A 25 14.93 0.65 6.60
C VAL A 25 13.54 0.90 6.03
N ASN A 26 13.50 1.41 4.80
CA ASN A 26 12.29 1.61 4.02
C ASN A 26 12.03 0.39 3.12
N VAL A 27 10.82 -0.18 3.21
CA VAL A 27 10.35 -1.28 2.40
C VAL A 27 9.24 -0.75 1.48
N THR A 28 9.43 -0.90 0.17
CA THR A 28 8.42 -0.56 -0.84
C THR A 28 7.60 -1.80 -1.17
N VAL A 29 6.28 -1.65 -1.19
CA VAL A 29 5.33 -2.71 -1.55
C VAL A 29 4.49 -2.22 -2.72
N ASP A 30 4.66 -2.91 -3.84
CA ASP A 30 3.97 -2.74 -5.10
C ASP A 30 2.50 -3.17 -5.03
N ASP A 31 1.60 -2.57 -5.83
CA ASP A 31 0.18 -2.91 -5.86
C ASP A 31 -0.09 -4.37 -6.29
N ALA A 32 0.66 -4.87 -7.27
CA ALA A 32 0.51 -6.21 -7.83
C ALA A 32 1.52 -7.21 -7.24
N GLY A 33 2.43 -6.74 -6.39
CA GLY A 33 3.50 -7.51 -5.80
C GLY A 33 3.21 -8.09 -4.41
N VAL A 34 4.30 -8.48 -3.75
CA VAL A 34 4.34 -8.85 -2.34
C VAL A 34 5.41 -8.03 -1.64
N ASP A 35 5.23 -7.81 -0.35
CA ASP A 35 6.25 -7.30 0.54
C ASP A 35 7.52 -8.17 0.42
N PRO A 36 8.68 -7.62 0.03
CA PRO A 36 9.90 -8.39 -0.18
C PRO A 36 10.50 -8.93 1.13
N SER A 37 10.11 -8.38 2.28
CA SER A 37 10.59 -8.77 3.61
C SER A 37 9.69 -9.83 4.26
N THR A 38 8.38 -9.82 3.98
CA THR A 38 7.41 -10.74 4.64
C THR A 38 6.68 -11.70 3.70
N GLY A 39 6.67 -11.45 2.39
CA GLY A 39 5.89 -12.18 1.39
C GLY A 39 4.38 -11.87 1.40
N GLN A 40 3.93 -10.88 2.17
CA GLN A 40 2.52 -10.50 2.26
C GLN A 40 2.12 -9.58 1.10
N SER A 41 1.02 -9.87 0.40
CA SER A 41 0.45 -8.97 -0.61
C SER A 41 -0.41 -7.87 0.04
N ILE A 42 -0.75 -6.86 -0.76
CA ILE A 42 -1.84 -5.94 -0.45
C ILE A 42 -3.18 -6.68 -0.63
N VAL A 43 -4.19 -6.28 0.15
CA VAL A 43 -5.53 -6.90 0.16
C VAL A 43 -6.56 -5.90 -0.36
N TYR A 44 -7.21 -6.26 -1.45
CA TYR A 44 -8.24 -5.46 -2.13
C TYR A 44 -9.63 -6.01 -1.80
N THR A 45 -10.51 -5.18 -1.23
CA THR A 45 -11.88 -5.61 -0.85
C THR A 45 -12.95 -4.59 -1.18
N PRO A 46 -14.22 -5.01 -1.44
CA PRO A 46 -14.56 -6.34 -1.93
C PRO A 46 -13.86 -6.60 -3.28
N GLU A 47 -13.61 -7.85 -3.67
CA GLU A 47 -12.79 -8.16 -4.87
C GLU A 47 -13.36 -7.56 -6.17
N GLY A 48 -14.69 -7.61 -6.37
CA GLY A 48 -15.34 -7.29 -7.66
C GLY A 48 -15.11 -5.87 -8.23
N PRO A 49 -15.14 -4.79 -7.44
CA PRO A 49 -14.82 -3.45 -7.93
C PRO A 49 -13.34 -3.20 -8.28
N TRP A 50 -12.40 -4.03 -7.80
CA TRP A 50 -10.98 -3.86 -8.03
C TRP A 50 -10.53 -4.57 -9.31
N ASN A 51 -9.65 -3.91 -10.07
CA ASN A 51 -9.11 -4.44 -11.32
C ASN A 51 -7.62 -4.12 -11.39
N GLU A 52 -6.82 -5.08 -11.89
CA GLU A 52 -5.44 -4.81 -12.31
C GLU A 52 -5.49 -3.90 -13.55
N GLY A 53 -5.02 -2.67 -13.40
CA GLY A 53 -5.25 -1.62 -14.38
C GLY A 53 -4.53 -1.84 -15.71
N LYS A 54 -3.36 -2.49 -15.68
CA LYS A 54 -2.57 -2.84 -16.87
C LYS A 54 -3.31 -3.78 -17.82
N THR A 55 -4.07 -4.73 -17.27
CA THR A 55 -4.86 -5.72 -18.03
C THR A 55 -6.32 -5.33 -18.21
N CYS A 56 -6.80 -4.32 -17.47
CA CYS A 56 -8.19 -3.83 -17.53
C CYS A 56 -8.55 -3.10 -18.85
N SER A 57 -8.96 -3.87 -19.85
CA SER A 57 -9.39 -3.35 -21.16
C SER A 57 -10.57 -2.35 -21.08
N PHE A 58 -11.48 -2.51 -20.12
CA PHE A 58 -12.69 -1.69 -19.96
C PHE A 58 -12.55 -0.50 -19.01
N CYS A 59 -11.46 -0.39 -18.25
CA CYS A 59 -11.24 0.74 -17.34
C CYS A 59 -11.11 2.05 -18.12
N ALA A 60 -11.72 3.11 -17.60
CA ALA A 60 -11.72 4.43 -18.26
C ALA A 60 -10.37 5.14 -18.08
N GLU A 61 -9.83 5.09 -16.86
CA GLU A 61 -8.52 5.61 -16.50
C GLU A 61 -7.42 4.62 -16.88
N LYS A 62 -6.57 5.01 -17.83
CA LYS A 62 -5.40 4.26 -18.29
C LYS A 62 -4.15 5.15 -18.21
N PRO A 63 -3.46 5.20 -17.07
CA PRO A 63 -2.17 5.89 -16.95
C PRO A 63 -1.13 5.30 -17.92
N ASP A 64 -0.07 6.08 -18.18
CA ASP A 64 1.13 5.54 -18.84
C ASP A 64 1.83 4.56 -17.89
N PRO A 65 1.96 3.26 -18.23
CA PRO A 65 2.62 2.29 -17.36
C PRO A 65 4.05 2.69 -17.01
N ALA A 66 4.77 3.38 -17.90
CA ALA A 66 6.15 3.83 -17.63
C ALA A 66 6.25 4.92 -16.54
N SER A 67 5.11 5.46 -16.09
CA SER A 67 5.00 6.45 -15.00
C SER A 67 4.46 5.87 -13.69
N MET A 68 4.14 4.56 -13.65
CA MET A 68 3.69 3.82 -12.47
C MET A 68 4.83 2.94 -11.91
N HIS A 69 4.78 2.59 -10.63
CA HIS A 69 5.74 1.67 -10.03
C HIS A 69 5.60 0.28 -10.64
N ASN A 70 6.74 -0.34 -10.99
CA ASN A 70 6.87 -1.59 -11.76
C ASN A 70 5.92 -1.74 -12.99
N GLU A 71 5.45 -0.62 -13.53
CA GLU A 71 4.43 -0.56 -14.57
C GLU A 71 3.08 -1.25 -14.21
N THR A 72 2.70 -1.27 -12.93
CA THR A 72 1.44 -1.85 -12.41
C THR A 72 0.62 -0.79 -11.66
N TRP A 73 -0.68 -1.06 -11.49
CA TRP A 73 -1.60 -0.26 -10.65
C TRP A 73 -2.92 -1.01 -10.47
N HIS A 74 -3.57 -0.83 -9.32
CA HIS A 74 -4.92 -1.33 -9.07
C HIS A 74 -5.94 -0.19 -9.10
N VAL A 75 -7.03 -0.41 -9.84
CA VAL A 75 -8.08 0.59 -10.06
C VAL A 75 -9.42 0.13 -9.52
N ALA A 76 -10.10 1.02 -8.81
CA ALA A 76 -11.48 0.84 -8.36
C ALA A 76 -12.27 2.15 -8.43
N ALA A 77 -13.54 2.04 -8.79
CA ALA A 77 -14.48 3.15 -8.84
C ALA A 77 -15.58 2.99 -7.77
N TYR A 78 -15.69 3.98 -6.89
CA TYR A 78 -16.84 4.19 -6.03
C TYR A 78 -17.98 4.80 -6.86
N VAL A 79 -19.09 4.07 -6.97
CA VAL A 79 -20.35 4.54 -7.56
C VAL A 79 -21.37 4.68 -6.43
N PRO A 80 -21.87 5.91 -6.16
CA PRO A 80 -22.82 6.16 -5.09
C PRO A 80 -24.18 5.52 -5.39
N ASN A 81 -24.98 5.26 -4.36
CA ASN A 81 -26.37 4.86 -4.52
C ASN A 81 -27.28 6.09 -4.73
N ASP A 82 -27.05 6.80 -5.84
CA ASP A 82 -27.79 8.02 -6.24
C ASP A 82 -28.94 7.73 -7.22
N GLY A 83 -29.18 6.45 -7.52
CA GLY A 83 -30.14 6.01 -8.54
C GLY A 83 -29.61 6.07 -9.98
N GLN A 84 -28.32 6.37 -10.20
CA GLN A 84 -27.69 6.38 -11.53
C GLN A 84 -26.63 5.28 -11.68
N GLY A 85 -27.02 4.20 -12.37
CA GLY A 85 -26.15 3.04 -12.60
C GLY A 85 -26.07 2.12 -11.39
N ASP A 86 -25.19 1.13 -11.47
CA ASP A 86 -25.06 0.10 -10.43
C ASP A 86 -24.10 0.57 -9.33
N PRO A 87 -24.55 0.70 -8.06
CA PRO A 87 -23.70 1.17 -6.97
C PRO A 87 -22.68 0.08 -6.59
N THR A 88 -21.40 0.46 -6.48
CA THR A 88 -20.30 -0.46 -6.14
C THR A 88 -20.03 -0.55 -4.64
N GLY A 89 -20.49 0.44 -3.86
CA GLY A 89 -20.13 0.58 -2.44
C GLY A 89 -18.70 1.08 -2.24
N SER A 90 -18.26 1.16 -0.98
CA SER A 90 -16.86 1.48 -0.65
C SER A 90 -15.92 0.36 -1.13
N SER A 91 -14.70 0.74 -1.49
CA SER A 91 -13.65 -0.19 -1.94
C SER A 91 -12.36 0.13 -1.20
N ASN A 92 -11.77 -0.90 -0.57
CA ASN A 92 -10.71 -0.76 0.40
C ASN A 92 -9.40 -1.40 -0.09
N VAL A 93 -8.29 -0.74 0.25
CA VAL A 93 -6.93 -1.29 0.19
C VAL A 93 -6.46 -1.49 1.63
N THR A 94 -6.08 -2.71 1.99
CA THR A 94 -5.59 -3.03 3.35
C THR A 94 -4.22 -3.69 3.29
N PHE A 95 -3.32 -3.25 4.17
CA PHE A 95 -1.97 -3.83 4.31
C PHE A 95 -1.54 -3.82 5.77
N SER A 96 -1.01 -4.95 6.27
CA SER A 96 -0.44 -5.02 7.62
C SER A 96 1.09 -4.98 7.56
N PHE A 97 1.69 -4.18 8.42
CA PHE A 97 3.14 -3.98 8.46
C PHE A 97 3.63 -3.97 9.92
N ASN A 98 4.93 -4.10 10.13
CA ASN A 98 5.57 -3.89 11.42
C ASN A 98 6.61 -2.79 11.25
N GLY A 99 6.40 -1.63 11.88
CA GLY A 99 7.20 -0.45 11.58
C GLY A 99 6.83 0.81 12.37
N THR A 100 7.35 1.95 11.90
CA THR A 100 7.28 3.26 12.54
C THR A 100 6.78 4.37 11.61
N ALA A 101 6.65 4.10 10.31
CA ALA A 101 6.06 5.02 9.34
C ALA A 101 5.41 4.27 8.17
N ILE A 102 4.45 4.93 7.50
CA ILE A 102 3.89 4.48 6.22
C ILE A 102 3.51 5.67 5.32
N TYR A 103 3.65 5.46 4.01
CA TYR A 103 3.39 6.41 2.93
C TYR A 103 2.65 5.65 1.82
N ALA A 104 1.56 6.20 1.28
CA ALA A 104 0.82 5.58 0.18
C ALA A 104 0.76 6.51 -1.03
N PHE A 105 0.92 5.94 -2.22
CA PHE A 105 1.05 6.65 -3.47
C PHE A 105 0.02 6.19 -4.50
N CYS A 106 -0.54 7.15 -5.24
CA CYS A 106 -1.51 6.91 -6.30
C CYS A 106 -1.19 7.77 -7.53
N ALA A 107 -1.75 7.36 -8.67
CA ALA A 107 -2.02 8.29 -9.77
C ALA A 107 -3.40 8.97 -9.58
N ILE A 108 -3.56 10.19 -10.07
CA ILE A 108 -4.81 10.97 -9.98
C ILE A 108 -5.14 11.56 -11.37
N GLN A 109 -6.32 11.25 -11.92
CA GLN A 109 -6.80 11.78 -13.22
C GLN A 109 -8.27 12.21 -13.22
N ARG A 110 -8.98 11.99 -12.11
CA ARG A 110 -10.39 12.31 -11.91
C ARG A 110 -10.58 12.81 -10.48
N PHE A 111 -11.83 12.96 -10.05
CA PHE A 111 -12.12 13.11 -8.64
C PHE A 111 -11.79 11.81 -7.90
N THR A 112 -10.99 11.95 -6.85
CA THR A 112 -10.61 10.89 -5.92
C THR A 112 -10.90 11.41 -4.51
N ASN A 113 -11.59 10.61 -3.71
CA ASN A 113 -11.90 10.85 -2.30
C ASN A 113 -11.54 9.57 -1.52
N MET A 114 -10.68 9.70 -0.52
CA MET A 114 -10.12 8.60 0.25
C MET A 114 -10.10 8.93 1.74
N THR A 115 -10.52 7.99 2.57
CA THR A 115 -10.34 8.06 4.03
C THR A 115 -9.33 7.00 4.46
N PHE A 116 -8.41 7.37 5.36
CA PHE A 116 -7.32 6.50 5.81
C PHE A 116 -7.44 6.17 7.28
N PHE A 117 -7.15 4.91 7.60
CA PHE A 117 -7.20 4.35 8.93
C PHE A 117 -5.85 3.70 9.27
N ILE A 118 -5.48 3.80 10.55
CA ILE A 118 -4.41 2.99 11.15
C ILE A 118 -5.05 2.29 12.35
N ASP A 119 -4.98 0.97 12.38
CA ASP A 119 -5.54 0.13 13.46
C ASP A 119 -7.03 0.43 13.72
N ASP A 120 -7.81 0.48 12.63
CA ASP A 120 -9.23 0.80 12.55
C ASP A 120 -9.64 2.23 13.01
N GLU A 121 -8.69 3.06 13.44
CA GLU A 121 -8.93 4.47 13.80
C GLU A 121 -8.73 5.40 12.59
N PRO A 122 -9.68 6.32 12.27
CA PRO A 122 -9.54 7.25 11.15
C PRO A 122 -8.48 8.31 11.45
N VAL A 123 -7.45 8.39 10.61
CA VAL A 123 -6.27 9.25 10.83
C VAL A 123 -6.10 10.37 9.81
N ASN A 124 -6.69 10.25 8.61
CA ASN A 124 -6.63 11.30 7.58
C ASN A 124 -7.73 11.13 6.52
N HIS A 125 -7.95 12.18 5.72
CA HIS A 125 -8.80 12.18 4.53
C HIS A 125 -8.11 12.97 3.41
N PHE A 126 -8.15 12.44 2.19
CA PHE A 126 -7.62 13.07 0.99
C PHE A 126 -8.72 13.21 -0.05
N SER A 127 -8.85 14.40 -0.64
CA SER A 127 -9.73 14.64 -1.78
C SER A 127 -9.02 15.52 -2.79
N GLN A 128 -8.96 15.08 -4.05
CA GLN A 128 -8.37 15.84 -5.15
C GLN A 128 -9.13 15.55 -6.44
N GLN A 129 -9.16 16.54 -7.34
CA GLN A 129 -9.58 16.38 -8.71
C GLN A 129 -8.47 16.85 -9.66
N SER A 130 -8.30 16.14 -10.76
CA SER A 130 -7.50 16.54 -11.92
C SER A 130 -8.26 16.20 -13.20
N ASP A 131 -7.86 16.82 -14.32
CA ASP A 131 -8.25 16.43 -15.69
C ASP A 131 -7.08 15.79 -16.47
N ILE A 132 -5.87 15.83 -15.90
CA ILE A 132 -4.64 15.21 -16.42
C ILE A 132 -4.13 14.17 -15.42
N PHE A 133 -3.34 13.20 -15.87
CA PHE A 133 -2.66 12.29 -14.94
C PHE A 133 -1.61 13.04 -14.12
N LEU A 134 -1.72 12.91 -12.80
CA LEU A 134 -0.70 13.27 -11.83
C LEU A 134 -0.17 11.96 -11.25
N TYR A 135 1.14 11.75 -11.29
CA TYR A 135 1.81 10.50 -10.90
C TYR A 135 2.55 10.64 -9.58
N ASN A 136 2.80 9.53 -8.89
CA ASN A 136 3.55 9.48 -7.63
C ASN A 136 3.01 10.47 -6.57
N ILE A 137 1.68 10.65 -6.50
CA ILE A 137 1.06 11.57 -5.55
C ILE A 137 1.00 10.91 -4.17
N PRO A 138 1.63 11.49 -3.13
CA PRO A 138 1.58 10.93 -1.78
C PRO A 138 0.22 11.25 -1.15
N VAL A 139 -0.74 10.34 -1.34
CA VAL A 139 -2.11 10.51 -0.86
C VAL A 139 -2.23 10.33 0.65
N PHE A 140 -1.29 9.60 1.26
CA PHE A 140 -1.18 9.45 2.71
C PHE A 140 0.29 9.48 3.15
N ILE A 141 0.55 10.17 4.27
CA ILE A 141 1.86 10.27 4.91
C ILE A 141 1.66 10.14 6.41
N LYS A 142 2.32 9.17 7.03
CA LYS A 142 2.39 9.01 8.49
C LYS A 142 3.82 8.64 8.87
N SER A 143 4.65 9.66 9.14
CA SER A 143 6.09 9.51 9.44
C SER A 143 6.42 9.15 10.89
N SER A 144 5.41 8.94 11.75
CA SER A 144 5.60 8.72 13.18
C SER A 144 4.43 7.91 13.76
N LEU A 145 4.67 6.61 13.89
CA LEU A 145 3.88 5.63 14.62
C LEU A 145 4.72 5.08 15.79
N LEU A 146 4.06 4.42 16.75
CA LEU A 146 4.78 3.66 17.77
C LEU A 146 5.41 2.43 17.11
N PRO A 147 6.65 2.03 17.42
CA PRO A 147 7.23 0.82 16.84
C PRO A 147 6.37 -0.41 17.15
N GLY A 148 5.84 -1.05 16.10
CA GLY A 148 5.02 -2.24 16.27
C GLY A 148 4.23 -2.63 15.02
N LYS A 149 3.39 -3.66 15.19
CA LYS A 149 2.49 -4.13 14.13
C LYS A 149 1.30 -3.19 13.99
N HIS A 150 1.04 -2.79 12.76
CA HIS A 150 -0.06 -1.93 12.36
C HIS A 150 -0.88 -2.55 11.22
N ILE A 151 -2.11 -2.04 11.05
CA ILE A 151 -2.96 -2.27 9.89
C ILE A 151 -3.27 -0.91 9.26
N PHE A 152 -2.81 -0.71 8.02
CA PHE A 152 -3.22 0.40 7.17
C PHE A 152 -4.46 0.00 6.36
N THR A 153 -5.48 0.86 6.37
CA THR A 153 -6.64 0.74 5.49
C THR A 153 -6.92 2.07 4.80
N LEU A 154 -7.06 2.03 3.48
CA LEU A 154 -7.53 3.13 2.63
C LEU A 154 -8.93 2.76 2.14
N VAL A 155 -9.92 3.64 2.32
CA VAL A 155 -11.29 3.47 1.84
C VAL A 155 -11.62 4.47 0.73
N ASN A 156 -12.08 4.00 -0.44
CA ASN A 156 -12.56 4.82 -1.56
C ASN A 156 -13.99 5.32 -1.32
N GLY A 157 -14.21 6.62 -1.54
CA GLY A 157 -15.52 7.24 -1.44
C GLY A 157 -16.01 7.37 0.01
N ALA A 158 -17.32 7.27 0.21
CA ALA A 158 -17.89 7.36 1.55
C ALA A 158 -17.69 6.05 2.32
N VAL A 159 -17.20 6.16 3.56
CA VAL A 159 -16.88 5.01 4.45
C VAL A 159 -18.08 4.09 4.67
N ASP A 160 -19.27 4.67 4.79
CA ASP A 160 -20.57 4.00 4.98
C ASP A 160 -21.32 3.72 3.65
N GLY A 161 -20.73 4.09 2.51
CA GLY A 161 -21.37 4.01 1.20
C GLY A 161 -22.45 5.06 0.91
N SER A 162 -22.72 6.03 1.80
CA SER A 162 -23.82 7.01 1.66
C SER A 162 -23.50 8.27 0.83
N GLY A 163 -22.26 8.37 0.35
CA GLY A 163 -21.80 9.49 -0.48
C GLY A 163 -22.59 9.65 -1.79
N ASN A 164 -22.49 10.84 -2.38
CA ASN A 164 -23.26 11.25 -3.57
C ASN A 164 -22.38 11.58 -4.80
N GLN A 165 -21.07 11.33 -4.72
CA GLN A 165 -20.11 11.68 -5.77
C GLN A 165 -19.25 10.46 -6.13
N ARG A 166 -19.12 10.16 -7.43
CA ARG A 166 -18.24 9.10 -7.94
C ARG A 166 -16.77 9.43 -7.64
N SER A 167 -15.99 8.44 -7.23
CA SER A 167 -14.57 8.58 -6.90
C SER A 167 -13.76 7.41 -7.50
N THR A 168 -12.65 7.70 -8.16
CA THR A 168 -11.75 6.67 -8.72
C THR A 168 -10.41 6.69 -8.01
N ILE A 169 -9.90 5.50 -7.63
CA ILE A 169 -8.53 5.30 -7.16
C ILE A 169 -7.72 4.62 -8.25
N LEU A 170 -6.47 5.06 -8.41
CA LEU A 170 -5.41 4.37 -9.14
C LEU A 170 -4.26 4.14 -8.16
N PHE A 171 -4.34 3.07 -7.36
CA PHE A 171 -3.37 2.75 -6.33
C PHE A 171 -2.12 2.15 -6.98
N ASP A 172 -0.94 2.65 -6.58
CA ASP A 172 0.33 2.44 -7.28
C ASP A 172 1.31 1.65 -6.38
N TYR A 173 1.64 2.19 -5.22
CA TYR A 173 2.47 1.49 -4.23
C TYR A 173 2.35 2.12 -2.84
N LEU A 174 2.87 1.43 -1.83
CA LEU A 174 3.14 1.99 -0.51
C LEU A 174 4.60 1.79 -0.10
N ILE A 175 5.05 2.61 0.84
CA ILE A 175 6.34 2.45 1.52
C ILE A 175 6.05 2.41 3.02
N TYR A 176 6.61 1.45 3.75
CA TYR A 176 6.68 1.51 5.21
C TYR A 176 8.13 1.55 5.68
N SER A 177 8.35 2.12 6.86
CA SER A 177 9.69 2.18 7.49
C SER A 177 9.70 1.35 8.77
N HIS A 178 10.79 0.65 9.03
CA HIS A 178 10.99 -0.13 10.26
C HIS A 178 12.46 -0.12 10.69
N ASP A 179 12.72 -0.38 11.97
CA ASP A 179 14.07 -0.43 12.52
C ASP A 179 14.64 -1.85 12.41
N GLU A 180 15.69 -2.03 11.62
CA GLU A 180 16.52 -3.23 11.64
C GLU A 180 17.56 -3.10 12.76
N VAL A 181 17.51 -4.03 13.73
CA VAL A 181 18.53 -4.16 14.76
C VAL A 181 19.66 -5.01 14.19
N ASP A 182 20.86 -4.44 14.08
CA ASP A 182 22.05 -5.20 13.71
C ASP A 182 22.42 -6.13 14.88
N GLU A 183 21.91 -7.36 14.85
CA GLU A 183 22.36 -8.42 15.76
C GLU A 183 23.79 -8.81 15.41
N GLN A 184 24.75 -8.01 15.89
CA GLN A 184 26.17 -8.26 15.79
C GLN A 184 26.44 -9.73 16.16
N PRO A 185 27.01 -10.54 15.25
CA PRO A 185 27.05 -11.98 15.41
C PRO A 185 27.73 -12.33 16.73
N SER A 186 26.99 -13.02 17.60
CA SER A 186 27.52 -13.48 18.88
C SER A 186 28.83 -14.26 18.64
N PRO A 187 29.91 -13.96 19.38
CA PRO A 187 31.19 -14.60 19.14
C PRO A 187 31.04 -16.11 19.26
N LEU A 188 31.45 -16.82 18.21
CA LEU A 188 31.35 -18.28 18.11
C LEU A 188 31.89 -18.93 19.41
N PRO A 189 31.19 -19.91 19.99
CA PRO A 189 31.70 -20.61 21.16
C PRO A 189 33.03 -21.26 20.83
N LEU A 190 34.05 -20.99 21.65
CA LEU A 190 35.39 -21.53 21.47
C LEU A 190 35.34 -23.06 21.38
N PRO A 191 36.02 -23.70 20.40
CA PRO A 191 36.07 -25.15 20.33
C PRO A 191 36.86 -25.71 21.53
N SER A 192 36.16 -26.43 22.42
CA SER A 192 36.78 -27.15 23.54
C SER A 192 37.74 -28.24 23.04
N PRO A 193 38.99 -28.29 23.53
CA PRO A 193 39.93 -29.35 23.16
C PRO A 193 39.61 -30.63 23.93
N SER A 194 39.20 -31.69 23.23
CA SER A 194 38.90 -32.99 23.83
C SER A 194 39.44 -34.15 23.00
N GLY A 195 40.54 -34.74 23.48
CA GLY A 195 40.82 -36.19 23.40
C GLY A 195 40.85 -36.85 22.02
N SER A 196 42.05 -37.00 21.46
CA SER A 196 42.33 -38.09 20.53
C SER A 196 42.22 -39.45 21.23
N ASP A 197 41.38 -40.35 20.71
CA ASP A 197 41.59 -41.80 20.85
C ASP A 197 41.25 -42.50 19.52
N SER A 198 41.82 -43.68 19.30
CA SER A 198 42.16 -44.17 17.97
C SER A 198 41.72 -45.61 17.66
N GLN A 199 40.92 -45.75 16.58
CA GLN A 199 40.74 -46.97 15.77
C GLN A 199 40.07 -48.20 16.44
N PRO A 200 39.68 -49.28 15.69
CA PRO A 200 39.52 -49.42 14.23
C PRO A 200 38.17 -50.05 13.74
N ARG A 201 37.75 -49.67 12.51
CA ARG A 201 37.33 -50.50 11.35
C ARG A 201 36.34 -51.70 11.51
N VAL A 202 35.30 -51.78 10.65
CA VAL A 202 34.92 -52.93 9.74
C VAL A 202 33.50 -52.79 9.12
N GLY A 203 33.32 -53.24 7.86
CA GLY A 203 32.01 -53.49 7.18
C GLY A 203 31.42 -52.30 6.43
N LEU A 204 31.19 -52.24 5.11
CA LEU A 204 31.08 -53.20 3.98
C LEU A 204 29.71 -53.93 3.83
N GLY A 205 28.91 -53.45 2.87
CA GLY A 205 27.60 -53.97 2.39
C GLY A 205 26.78 -52.79 1.83
N SER A 206 26.43 -52.61 0.55
CA SER A 206 26.14 -53.48 -0.61
C SER A 206 24.66 -53.92 -0.73
N GLY A 207 24.00 -53.48 -1.83
CA GLY A 207 22.61 -53.81 -2.22
C GLY A 207 21.53 -52.83 -1.72
N ALA A 208 20.37 -52.65 -2.36
CA ALA A 208 19.93 -53.04 -3.71
C ALA A 208 18.66 -52.27 -4.15
N ILE A 209 18.61 -51.92 -5.44
CA ILE A 209 17.53 -52.09 -6.45
C ILE A 209 16.05 -52.25 -5.99
N GLY A 210 15.16 -51.41 -6.56
CA GLY A 210 13.68 -51.54 -6.65
C GLY A 210 13.04 -50.14 -6.83
N GLY A 211 12.14 -49.82 -7.77
CA GLY A 211 11.10 -50.63 -8.43
C GLY A 211 10.01 -50.98 -7.41
N ILE A 212 8.72 -50.68 -7.50
CA ILE A 212 7.77 -50.35 -8.60
C ILE A 212 6.62 -49.47 -7.98
N ALA A 213 5.58 -48.92 -8.63
CA ALA A 213 5.02 -48.94 -9.99
C ALA A 213 4.21 -47.63 -10.26
N ALA A 214 3.59 -47.50 -11.45
CA ALA A 214 2.58 -46.48 -11.75
C ALA A 214 1.15 -46.93 -11.36
N ALA A 215 0.28 -45.99 -10.97
CA ALA A 215 -1.15 -46.22 -10.76
C ALA A 215 -1.99 -45.21 -11.54
N VAL A 216 -2.71 -45.68 -12.55
CA VAL A 216 -3.65 -44.89 -13.36
C VAL A 216 -5.07 -45.13 -12.87
N ILE A 217 -5.69 -44.09 -12.31
CA ILE A 217 -7.13 -43.99 -12.01
C ILE A 217 -7.45 -42.50 -12.22
N GLY A 218 -8.45 -42.05 -12.95
CA GLY A 218 -9.58 -42.74 -13.58
C GLY A 218 -10.73 -41.73 -13.63
N ILE A 219 -10.95 -41.09 -14.78
CA ILE A 219 -11.88 -39.96 -14.94
C ILE A 219 -13.32 -40.48 -15.07
N PRO A 220 -14.28 -40.03 -14.24
CA PRO A 220 -15.69 -40.06 -14.58
C PRO A 220 -16.09 -38.74 -15.27
N LEU A 221 -16.40 -38.85 -16.56
CA LEU A 221 -17.10 -37.85 -17.36
C LEU A 221 -18.51 -37.60 -16.76
N VAL A 222 -18.84 -36.34 -16.43
CA VAL A 222 -20.22 -35.93 -16.13
C VAL A 222 -20.61 -34.79 -17.08
N GLN A 223 -21.85 -34.87 -17.57
CA GLN A 223 -22.31 -34.17 -18.77
C GLN A 223 -22.71 -32.70 -18.52
N PRO A 224 -22.72 -31.84 -19.56
CA PRO A 224 -23.31 -30.52 -19.47
C PRO A 224 -24.83 -30.62 -19.25
N PHE A 225 -25.37 -29.79 -18.35
CA PHE A 225 -26.82 -29.60 -18.27
C PHE A 225 -27.28 -28.57 -19.29
N ASP A 226 -28.37 -28.91 -19.97
CA ASP A 226 -28.82 -28.22 -21.18
C ASP A 226 -29.86 -27.12 -20.91
N THR A 227 -29.88 -26.20 -21.85
CA THR A 227 -30.72 -25.03 -22.11
C THR A 227 -32.22 -25.18 -21.79
N SER A 228 -32.81 -24.18 -21.13
CA SER A 228 -34.22 -23.78 -21.33
C SER A 228 -34.38 -22.30 -20.94
N THR A 229 -34.54 -21.31 -21.84
CA THR A 229 -35.54 -21.07 -22.91
C THR A 229 -36.78 -20.29 -22.44
N ARG A 230 -36.91 -19.04 -22.94
CA ARG A 230 -38.07 -18.10 -22.89
C ARG A 230 -38.32 -17.44 -21.51
N ILE A 231 -38.84 -16.21 -21.41
CA ILE A 231 -39.83 -15.53 -22.26
C ILE A 231 -39.44 -14.07 -22.61
N PHE A 232 -39.63 -13.68 -23.88
CA PHE A 232 -39.70 -12.28 -24.31
C PHE A 232 -41.16 -11.77 -24.26
N LEU A 233 -41.41 -10.77 -23.42
CA LEU A 233 -42.51 -9.81 -23.45
C LEU A 233 -41.89 -8.52 -22.88
N GLY A 234 -41.83 -7.35 -23.52
CA GLY A 234 -42.64 -6.86 -24.62
C GLY A 234 -43.38 -5.60 -24.15
N SER A 235 -42.78 -4.43 -24.33
CA SER A 235 -43.55 -3.18 -24.49
C SER A 235 -42.76 -2.13 -25.25
N SER A 236 -43.45 -1.43 -26.14
CA SER A 236 -42.92 -0.32 -26.93
C SER A 236 -43.27 1.00 -26.22
N ALA A 237 -42.30 1.91 -26.11
CA ALA A 237 -42.53 3.29 -25.71
C ALA A 237 -41.60 4.23 -26.51
N GLN A 238 -41.94 4.39 -27.77
CA GLN A 238 -41.38 5.36 -28.70
C GLN A 238 -41.65 6.80 -28.23
N GLN A 239 -40.60 7.59 -27.98
CA GLN A 239 -40.69 9.05 -28.06
C GLN A 239 -39.36 9.70 -28.50
N SER A 240 -39.49 10.69 -29.38
CA SER A 240 -38.40 11.38 -30.10
C SER A 240 -37.93 12.64 -29.35
N PRO A 241 -36.80 13.26 -29.75
CA PRO A 241 -36.11 14.24 -28.91
C PRO A 241 -36.68 15.66 -29.01
N SER A 242 -36.72 16.35 -27.87
CA SER A 242 -36.85 17.80 -27.82
C SER A 242 -35.47 18.45 -27.78
N ALA A 243 -35.18 19.31 -28.76
CA ALA A 243 -34.02 20.19 -28.75
C ALA A 243 -34.28 21.45 -27.88
N LEU A 244 -33.31 22.38 -27.89
CA LEU A 244 -33.27 23.67 -27.19
C LEU A 244 -32.85 23.56 -25.69
N ALA A 245 -31.93 24.38 -25.15
CA ALA A 245 -31.29 25.59 -25.66
C ALA A 245 -29.77 25.63 -25.40
N LYS A 246 -29.03 26.30 -26.30
CA LYS A 246 -27.58 26.53 -26.21
C LYS A 246 -27.34 27.81 -25.38
N SER A 247 -26.94 27.67 -24.11
CA SER A 247 -26.62 28.84 -23.26
C SER A 247 -25.15 29.22 -23.41
N THR A 248 -24.89 30.29 -24.17
CA THR A 248 -23.53 30.81 -24.40
C THR A 248 -23.12 31.74 -23.25
N GLY A 249 -22.67 31.16 -22.14
CA GLY A 249 -22.11 31.91 -21.01
C GLY A 249 -20.66 32.32 -21.26
N ASN A 250 -20.40 33.59 -21.61
CA ASN A 250 -19.05 34.15 -21.61
C ASN A 250 -18.49 34.15 -20.18
N MET A 251 -17.39 33.42 -19.92
CA MET A 251 -16.54 33.64 -18.76
C MET A 251 -15.32 34.50 -19.13
N PRO A 252 -14.89 35.45 -18.27
CA PRO A 252 -13.74 36.30 -18.53
C PRO A 252 -12.41 35.55 -18.31
N ASN A 253 -11.48 35.70 -19.26
CA ASN A 253 -10.13 35.17 -19.17
C ASN A 253 -9.28 35.93 -18.14
N ASN A 254 -9.25 35.47 -16.89
CA ASN A 254 -8.28 35.89 -15.89
C ASN A 254 -7.21 34.81 -15.71
N ALA A 255 -6.28 34.72 -16.67
CA ALA A 255 -5.09 33.89 -16.53
C ALA A 255 -4.12 34.51 -15.51
N VAL A 256 -3.98 33.90 -14.34
CA VAL A 256 -2.95 34.24 -13.36
C VAL A 256 -1.62 33.60 -13.82
N PRO A 257 -0.49 34.34 -13.88
CA PRO A 257 0.78 33.77 -14.30
C PRO A 257 1.30 32.75 -13.27
N LEU A 258 1.77 31.60 -13.75
CA LEU A 258 2.55 30.67 -12.92
C LEU A 258 3.89 31.31 -12.50
N PRO A 259 4.34 31.15 -11.25
CA PRO A 259 5.68 31.55 -10.86
C PRO A 259 6.73 30.64 -11.52
N SER A 260 7.73 31.27 -12.14
CA SER A 260 8.91 30.60 -12.69
C SER A 260 9.76 29.99 -11.57
N ILE A 261 9.77 28.67 -11.42
CA ILE A 261 10.76 27.97 -10.59
C ILE A 261 12.09 27.93 -11.34
N GLN A 262 13.06 28.72 -10.89
CA GLN A 262 14.44 28.62 -11.38
C GLN A 262 15.05 27.29 -10.88
N GLY A 263 15.60 26.50 -11.80
CA GLY A 263 16.20 25.22 -11.48
C GLY A 263 17.46 25.36 -10.60
N ILE A 264 17.52 24.59 -9.52
CA ILE A 264 18.73 24.47 -8.70
C ILE A 264 19.69 23.51 -9.40
N GLN A 265 20.81 24.04 -9.90
CA GLN A 265 21.87 23.26 -10.51
C GLN A 265 22.70 22.56 -9.42
N LEU A 266 22.51 21.25 -9.26
CA LEU A 266 23.30 20.44 -8.34
C LEU A 266 24.74 20.26 -8.88
N VAL A 267 25.72 20.65 -8.07
CA VAL A 267 27.15 20.40 -8.32
C VAL A 267 27.53 19.04 -7.72
N PRO A 268 28.06 18.08 -8.49
CA PRO A 268 28.50 16.80 -7.94
C PRO A 268 29.72 16.98 -7.02
N GLY A 269 29.69 16.38 -5.82
CA GLY A 269 30.90 16.17 -5.00
C GLY A 269 30.87 16.58 -3.52
N GLN A 270 29.73 17.00 -2.95
CA GLN A 270 29.64 17.27 -1.51
C GLN A 270 28.88 16.15 -0.78
N VAL A 271 29.59 15.42 0.08
CA VAL A 271 29.00 14.49 1.06
C VAL A 271 28.40 15.31 2.20
N ALA A 272 27.07 15.31 2.33
CA ALA A 272 26.37 16.01 3.39
C ALA A 272 26.28 15.12 4.64
N THR A 273 26.95 15.51 5.72
CA THR A 273 26.92 14.83 7.03
C THR A 273 26.00 15.54 8.03
N ASP A 274 24.93 16.18 7.57
CA ASP A 274 23.98 16.89 8.43
C ASP A 274 22.54 16.46 8.13
N ALA A 275 21.92 15.78 9.10
CA ALA A 275 20.58 15.22 8.99
C ALA A 275 19.49 16.25 9.33
N ARG A 276 19.54 17.42 8.68
CA ARG A 276 18.52 18.47 8.77
C ARG A 276 18.14 19.03 7.40
N LEU A 277 16.82 19.15 7.19
CA LEU A 277 16.12 19.66 6.00
C LEU A 277 16.09 18.76 4.75
N LEU A 278 15.20 17.76 4.79
CA LEU A 278 14.28 17.50 3.67
C LEU A 278 12.83 17.45 4.20
N LEU A 279 12.37 18.58 4.74
CA LEU A 279 10.97 18.80 5.06
C LEU A 279 10.22 19.13 3.76
N ILE A 280 9.65 18.13 3.10
CA ILE A 280 8.62 18.35 2.08
C ILE A 280 7.41 18.93 2.81
N GLN A 281 7.31 20.26 2.85
CA GLN A 281 6.13 20.94 3.36
C GLN A 281 4.98 20.68 2.40
N ASN A 282 4.13 19.72 2.74
CA ASN A 282 2.81 19.60 2.14
C ASN A 282 2.01 20.87 2.52
N PRO A 283 1.57 21.72 1.57
CA PRO A 283 0.88 22.96 1.88
C PRO A 283 -0.55 22.76 2.45
N TYR A 284 -1.06 21.52 2.49
CA TYR A 284 -2.39 21.18 2.99
C TYR A 284 -2.35 20.59 4.40
N SER A 285 -1.87 21.36 5.37
CA SER A 285 -2.13 21.14 6.79
C SER A 285 -3.35 21.97 7.24
N ALA A 286 -4.52 21.66 6.69
CA ALA A 286 -5.78 22.31 7.05
C ALA A 286 -6.30 21.76 8.39
N ALA A 287 -5.67 22.16 9.49
CA ALA A 287 -6.31 22.15 10.80
C ALA A 287 -7.30 23.32 10.85
N ASP A 288 -8.49 23.13 10.26
CA ASP A 288 -9.56 24.12 10.29
C ASP A 288 -10.81 23.58 10.99
N THR A 289 -11.46 24.45 11.76
CA THR A 289 -12.39 24.06 12.82
C THR A 289 -13.75 23.59 12.30
N LEU A 290 -14.24 22.47 12.84
CA LEU A 290 -15.65 22.07 12.72
C LEU A 290 -16.59 23.20 13.20
N PRO A 291 -17.56 23.66 12.38
CA PRO A 291 -18.61 24.54 12.86
C PRO A 291 -19.52 23.80 13.85
N ARG A 292 -19.70 24.37 15.04
CA ARG A 292 -20.87 24.04 15.87
C ARG A 292 -22.09 24.72 15.26
N ASP A 293 -22.95 23.97 14.59
CA ASP A 293 -24.40 24.01 14.82
C ASP A 293 -25.13 22.96 13.98
N TYR A 294 -25.60 21.91 14.66
CA TYR A 294 -26.68 21.05 14.20
C TYR A 294 -27.56 20.73 15.43
N THR A 295 -28.62 21.52 15.62
CA THR A 295 -29.73 21.16 16.50
C THR A 295 -30.78 20.37 15.72
N VAL A 296 -31.41 19.43 16.42
CA VAL A 296 -32.51 18.55 15.99
C VAL A 296 -33.71 19.33 15.45
#